data_AF-A0A662RXJ2-F1
#
_entry.id   AF-A0A662RXJ2-F1
#
_cell.length_a   1.000
_cell.length_b   1.000
_cell.length_c   1.000
_cell.angle_alpha   90.00
_cell.angle_beta   90.00
_cell.angle_gamma   90.00
#
_symmetry.space_group_name_H-M   'P 1'
#
loop_
_entity.id
_entity.type
_entity.pdbx_description
1 polymer ?
#
loop_
_entity_poly.entity_id
_entity_poly.type
_entity_poly.pdbx_seq_one_letter_code
_entity_poly.pdbx_strand_id
1 'polypeptide(L)'
;MEIPVITVQGTTVPEVWEKSVLELWKSGAEMKTEYDRPGDPPSRDCTMLMVVEKPMREPRIHLAFPGGMEDLEKYRQEVLYGIHDHWIKPEDGKWTYTYHQRMFRYEVVDDLSSSQVRSPFKAVDQIEYIVRKLSEVPYSRRAQAITWMPTADPET
;
A
#
# COMPACT_ATOMS: atom_id res chain seq x y z
N MET A 1 -0.47 24.48 11.18
CA MET A 1 0.47 23.36 11.20
C MET A 1 0.91 23.14 9.78
N GLU A 2 2.22 23.17 9.52
CA GLU A 2 2.78 23.00 8.18
C GLU A 2 3.34 21.58 8.10
N ILE A 3 2.87 20.80 7.12
CA ILE A 3 3.38 19.43 6.88
C ILE A 3 4.58 19.56 5.95
N PRO A 4 5.80 19.22 6.41
CA PRO A 4 7.00 19.39 5.60
C PRO A 4 7.01 18.39 4.45
N VAL A 5 7.60 18.80 3.32
CA VAL A 5 7.94 17.91 2.22
C VAL A 5 9.40 17.51 2.38
N ILE A 6 9.66 16.23 2.64
CA ILE A 6 10.99 15.68 2.90
C ILE A 6 11.38 14.77 1.74
N THR A 7 12.62 14.89 1.25
CA THR A 7 13.16 13.99 0.23
C THR A 7 14.36 13.24 0.79
N VAL A 8 14.35 11.92 0.65
CA VAL A 8 15.49 11.05 0.96
C VAL A 8 15.89 10.24 -0.27
N GLN A 9 17.19 10.04 -0.43
CA GLN A 9 17.76 9.29 -1.54
C GLN A 9 18.85 8.33 -1.06
N GLY A 10 18.97 7.19 -1.73
CA GLY A 10 19.96 6.16 -1.43
C GLY A 10 19.98 5.06 -2.48
N THR A 11 20.90 4.11 -2.30
CA THR A 11 21.14 3.06 -3.29
C THR A 11 20.10 1.95 -3.21
N THR A 12 19.81 1.48 -2.00
CA THR A 12 19.00 0.27 -1.76
C THR A 12 17.71 0.60 -1.01
N VAL A 13 16.69 -0.25 -1.13
CA VAL A 13 15.42 -0.11 -0.40
C VAL A 13 15.63 0.05 1.12
N PRO A 14 16.39 -0.81 1.81
CA PRO A 14 16.58 -0.69 3.25
C PRO A 14 17.29 0.60 3.68
N GLU A 15 18.30 1.04 2.91
CA GLU A 15 19.01 2.30 3.18
C GLU A 15 18.06 3.50 3.10
N VAL A 16 17.22 3.56 2.07
CA VAL A 16 16.28 4.67 1.88
C VAL A 16 15.17 4.63 2.92
N TRP A 17 14.69 3.43 3.27
CA TRP A 17 13.75 3.24 4.37
C TRP A 17 14.30 3.77 5.70
N GLU A 18 15.51 3.37 6.08
CA GLU A 18 16.13 3.83 7.34
C GLU A 18 16.31 5.35 7.35
N LYS A 19 16.82 5.92 6.26
CA LYS A 19 16.93 7.39 6.09
C LYS A 19 15.59 8.09 6.23
N SER A 20 14.51 7.53 5.67
CA SER A 20 13.18 8.14 5.74
C SER A 20 12.65 8.22 7.17
N VAL A 21 12.84 7.15 7.96
CA VAL A 21 12.40 7.09 9.35
C VAL A 21 13.19 8.09 10.21
N LEU A 22 14.52 8.14 10.03
CA LEU A 22 15.38 9.07 10.77
C LEU A 22 15.04 10.54 10.45
N GLU A 23 14.82 10.86 9.18
CA GLU A 23 14.50 12.23 8.78
C GLU A 23 13.08 12.65 9.18
N LEU A 24 12.11 11.73 9.09
CA LEU A 24 10.75 11.94 9.62
C LEU A 24 10.78 12.23 11.13
N TRP A 25 11.57 11.46 11.90
CA TRP A 25 11.67 11.67 13.33
C TRP A 25 12.28 13.03 13.70
N LYS A 26 13.30 13.45 12.94
CA LYS A 26 14.04 14.69 13.19
C LYS A 26 13.28 15.94 12.74
N SER A 27 12.63 15.87 11.58
CA SER A 27 12.15 17.04 10.84
C SER A 27 10.64 17.01 10.56
N GLY A 28 9.94 15.92 10.92
CA GLY A 28 8.50 15.79 10.77
C GLY A 28 7.70 16.64 11.75
N ALA A 29 6.52 17.07 11.30
CA ALA A 29 5.58 17.82 12.13
C ALA A 29 4.96 16.89 13.20
N GLU A 30 4.78 17.42 14.41
CA GLU A 30 4.02 16.73 15.45
C GLU A 30 2.52 16.97 15.22
N MET A 31 1.76 15.90 15.08
CA MET A 31 0.32 15.99 14.91
C MET A 31 -0.42 14.80 15.51
N LYS A 32 -1.67 15.06 15.91
CA LYS A 32 -2.56 13.99 16.34
C LYS A 32 -3.13 13.26 15.13
N THR A 33 -3.36 11.97 15.28
CA THR A 33 -3.99 11.11 14.27
C THR A 33 -5.29 10.50 14.83
N GLU A 34 -6.14 9.99 13.93
CA GLU A 34 -7.35 9.25 14.32
C GLU A 34 -7.02 7.90 14.99
N TYR A 35 -5.75 7.48 14.96
CA TYR A 35 -5.26 6.24 15.55
C TYR A 35 -4.68 6.42 16.96
N ASP A 36 -4.46 7.66 17.40
CA ASP A 36 -3.86 7.95 18.71
C ASP A 36 -4.79 7.50 19.85
N ARG A 37 -4.26 6.75 20.81
CA ARG A 37 -4.99 6.39 22.04
C ARG A 37 -4.88 7.48 23.09
N PRO A 38 -5.78 7.52 24.09
CA PRO A 38 -5.66 8.46 25.20
C PRO A 38 -4.29 8.36 25.89
N GLY A 39 -3.52 9.45 25.81
CA GLY A 39 -2.18 9.55 26.41
C GLY A 39 -1.02 9.31 25.45
N ASP A 40 -1.27 8.89 24.20
CA ASP A 40 -0.22 8.76 23.19
C ASP A 40 0.39 10.14 22.86
N PRO A 41 1.72 10.23 22.67
CA PRO A 41 2.34 11.43 22.14
C PRO A 41 1.86 11.66 20.69
N PRO A 42 1.92 12.91 20.19
CA PRO A 42 1.64 13.17 18.78
C PRO A 42 2.53 12.33 17.86
N SER A 43 1.95 11.85 16.76
CA SER A 43 2.69 11.21 15.67
C SER A 43 3.59 12.21 14.94
N ARG A 44 4.58 11.69 14.21
CA ARG A 44 5.41 12.46 13.27
C ARG A 44 4.84 12.30 11.87
N ASP A 45 4.62 13.42 11.18
CA ASP A 45 4.06 13.43 9.83
C ASP A 45 4.90 14.31 8.87
N CYS A 46 4.98 13.87 7.61
CA CYS A 46 5.54 14.61 6.49
C CYS A 46 5.02 14.04 5.17
N THR A 47 5.09 14.83 4.09
CA THR A 47 5.07 14.29 2.73
C THR A 47 6.47 13.79 2.38
N MET A 48 6.65 12.48 2.30
CA MET A 48 7.96 11.87 2.03
C MET A 48 8.12 11.51 0.54
N LEU A 49 9.21 11.96 -0.08
CA LEU A 49 9.69 11.49 -1.38
C LEU A 49 10.91 10.59 -1.17
N MET A 50 10.84 9.34 -1.62
CA MET A 50 11.91 8.35 -1.49
C MET A 50 12.48 7.99 -2.87
N VAL A 51 13.77 8.23 -3.07
CA VAL A 51 14.47 7.85 -4.32
C VAL A 51 15.40 6.69 -4.04
N VAL A 52 15.07 5.52 -4.59
CA VAL A 52 15.89 4.31 -4.53
C VAL A 52 16.57 4.10 -5.88
N GLU A 53 17.89 4.28 -5.94
CA GLU A 53 18.63 4.24 -7.21
C GLU A 53 18.73 2.84 -7.82
N LYS A 54 18.85 1.81 -6.97
CA LYS A 54 19.01 0.41 -7.37
C LYS A 54 18.08 -0.49 -6.54
N PRO A 55 16.76 -0.46 -6.80
CA PRO A 55 15.77 -1.15 -5.97
C PRO A 55 15.95 -2.67 -5.90
N MET A 56 16.59 -3.27 -6.91
CA MET A 56 16.85 -4.72 -6.97
C MET A 56 18.23 -5.12 -6.40
N ARG A 57 19.04 -4.18 -5.91
CA ARG A 57 20.37 -4.45 -5.36
C ARG A 57 20.27 -4.94 -3.92
N GLU A 58 21.11 -5.91 -3.56
CA GLU A 58 21.26 -6.35 -2.17
C GLU A 58 22.02 -5.33 -1.30
N PRO A 59 21.65 -5.17 -0.01
CA PRO A 59 20.53 -5.84 0.66
C PRO A 59 19.16 -5.29 0.22
N ARG A 60 18.16 -6.15 0.07
CA ARG A 60 16.79 -5.75 -0.29
C ARG A 60 15.83 -5.57 0.89
N ILE A 61 16.16 -6.17 2.04
CA ILE A 61 15.28 -6.19 3.22
C ILE A 61 16.05 -5.55 4.38
N HIS A 62 15.42 -4.59 5.05
CA HIS A 62 15.96 -3.99 6.26
C HIS A 62 15.73 -4.96 7.42
N LEU A 63 16.74 -5.33 8.20
CA LEU A 63 16.56 -6.38 9.24
C LEU A 63 15.65 -5.96 10.40
N ALA A 64 15.50 -4.67 10.67
CA ALA A 64 14.62 -4.15 11.71
C ALA A 64 13.20 -3.79 11.23
N PHE A 65 12.75 -4.35 10.10
CA PHE A 65 11.38 -4.11 9.63
C PHE A 65 10.34 -4.80 10.54
N PRO A 66 9.13 -4.24 10.68
CA PRO A 66 8.07 -4.87 11.47
C PRO A 66 7.63 -6.24 10.90
N GLY A 67 7.31 -7.20 11.78
CA GLY A 67 6.76 -8.52 11.41
C GLY A 67 7.80 -9.60 11.07
N GLY A 68 8.99 -9.23 10.60
CA GLY A 68 10.06 -10.20 10.31
C GLY A 68 9.77 -11.07 9.08
N MET A 69 10.68 -12.02 8.80
CA MET A 69 10.74 -12.73 7.51
C MET A 69 9.52 -13.62 7.24
N GLU A 70 8.92 -14.22 8.27
CA GLU A 70 7.73 -15.07 8.12
C GLU A 70 6.52 -14.25 7.70
N ASP A 71 6.27 -13.12 8.37
CA ASP A 71 5.18 -12.20 8.01
C ASP A 71 5.40 -11.59 6.62
N LEU A 72 6.65 -11.31 6.23
CA LEU A 72 6.97 -10.83 4.88
C LEU A 72 6.61 -11.86 3.79
N GLU A 73 6.96 -13.13 4.01
CA GLU A 73 6.63 -14.18 3.05
C GLU A 73 5.12 -14.41 2.98
N LYS A 74 4.44 -14.36 4.13
CA LYS A 74 2.97 -14.40 4.19
C LYS A 74 2.36 -13.26 3.39
N TYR A 75 2.82 -12.02 3.61
CA TYR A 75 2.36 -10.84 2.89
C TYR A 75 2.61 -10.94 1.38
N ARG A 76 3.76 -11.49 0.97
CA ARG A 76 4.05 -11.75 -0.46
C ARG A 76 3.03 -12.70 -1.07
N GLN A 77 2.68 -13.79 -0.36
CA GLN A 77 1.67 -14.75 -0.83
C GLN A 77 0.26 -14.15 -0.83
N GLU A 78 -0.06 -13.32 0.15
CA GLU A 78 -1.34 -12.58 0.20
C GLU A 78 -1.50 -11.71 -1.02
N VAL A 79 -0.47 -10.96 -1.42
CA VAL A 79 -0.52 -10.05 -2.57
C VAL A 79 -0.50 -10.79 -3.91
N LEU A 80 0.32 -11.84 -4.05
CA LEU A 80 0.51 -12.51 -5.35
C LEU A 80 -0.47 -13.64 -5.63
N TYR A 81 -0.95 -14.33 -4.60
CA TYR A 81 -1.77 -15.53 -4.75
C TYR A 81 -3.12 -15.44 -4.05
N GLY A 82 -3.39 -14.35 -3.34
CA GLY A 82 -4.68 -14.14 -2.67
C GLY A 82 -4.96 -15.18 -1.59
N ILE A 83 -3.92 -15.69 -0.91
CA ILE A 83 -4.09 -16.78 0.08
C ILE A 83 -5.10 -16.44 1.20
N HIS A 84 -5.34 -15.14 1.44
CA HIS A 84 -6.31 -14.64 2.41
C HIS A 84 -7.46 -13.82 1.79
N ASP A 85 -7.74 -13.97 0.50
CA ASP A 85 -8.91 -13.32 -0.11
C ASP A 85 -10.23 -13.75 0.57
N HIS A 86 -10.27 -14.97 1.09
CA HIS A 86 -11.38 -15.52 1.85
C HIS A 86 -11.49 -14.97 3.29
N TRP A 87 -10.53 -14.15 3.74
CA TRP A 87 -10.57 -13.50 5.06
C TRP A 87 -11.34 -12.18 5.06
N ILE A 88 -11.70 -11.66 3.89
CA ILE A 88 -12.53 -10.47 3.76
C ILE A 88 -13.89 -10.79 4.39
N LYS A 89 -14.15 -10.15 5.53
CA LYS A 89 -15.39 -10.30 6.29
C LYS A 89 -15.61 -9.08 7.21
N PRO A 90 -15.91 -7.90 6.64
CA PRO A 90 -16.07 -6.66 7.38
C PRO A 90 -17.11 -6.74 8.50
N GLU A 91 -18.17 -7.53 8.31
CA GLU A 91 -19.24 -7.72 9.30
C GLU A 91 -18.77 -8.39 10.60
N ASP A 92 -17.63 -9.08 10.57
CA ASP A 92 -16.96 -9.66 11.75
C ASP A 92 -15.83 -8.75 12.28
N GLY A 93 -15.68 -7.53 11.78
CA GLY A 93 -14.55 -6.64 12.08
C GLY A 93 -13.21 -7.15 11.51
N LYS A 94 -13.26 -7.99 10.47
CA LYS A 94 -12.08 -8.49 9.76
C LYS A 94 -11.73 -7.57 8.58
N TRP A 95 -10.84 -8.04 7.72
CA TRP A 95 -10.32 -7.27 6.60
C TRP A 95 -11.43 -6.82 5.65
N THR A 96 -11.29 -5.60 5.14
CA THR A 96 -12.21 -5.00 4.19
C THR A 96 -11.80 -5.24 2.74
N TYR A 97 -10.52 -5.48 2.48
CA TYR A 97 -10.01 -5.84 1.16
C TYR A 97 -8.68 -6.58 1.26
N THR A 98 -8.26 -7.19 0.14
CA THR A 98 -6.88 -7.60 -0.07
C THR A 98 -6.28 -6.82 -1.24
N TYR A 99 -4.98 -6.54 -1.20
CA TYR A 99 -4.29 -5.97 -2.34
C TYR A 99 -4.33 -6.88 -3.57
N HIS A 100 -4.38 -8.21 -3.37
CA HIS A 100 -4.54 -9.15 -4.48
C HIS A 100 -5.83 -8.89 -5.26
N GLN A 101 -6.98 -8.82 -4.59
CA GLN A 101 -8.24 -8.47 -5.27
C GLN A 101 -8.16 -7.08 -5.90
N ARG A 102 -7.62 -6.07 -5.21
CA ARG A 102 -7.47 -4.73 -5.79
C ARG A 102 -6.59 -4.74 -7.05
N MET A 103 -5.56 -5.57 -7.15
CA MET A 103 -4.65 -5.56 -8.30
C MET A 103 -5.08 -6.49 -9.45
N PHE A 104 -5.50 -7.72 -9.13
CA PHE A 104 -5.76 -8.78 -10.13
C PHE A 104 -7.25 -8.94 -10.45
N ARG A 105 -8.15 -8.38 -9.63
CA ARG A 105 -9.59 -8.47 -9.81
C ARG A 105 -10.31 -7.24 -9.26
N TYR A 106 -9.91 -6.05 -9.73
CA TYR A 106 -10.51 -4.80 -9.30
C TYR A 106 -11.98 -4.75 -9.74
N GLU A 107 -12.90 -4.86 -8.80
CA GLU A 107 -14.34 -4.96 -9.02
C GLU A 107 -15.02 -3.84 -8.22
N VAL A 108 -15.63 -2.86 -8.90
CA VAL A 108 -16.25 -1.71 -8.23
C VAL A 108 -17.49 -2.17 -7.48
N VAL A 109 -17.47 -2.01 -6.16
CA VAL A 109 -18.59 -2.33 -5.27
C VAL A 109 -18.96 -1.10 -4.45
N ASP A 110 -20.21 -1.01 -4.03
CA ASP A 110 -20.68 0.04 -3.12
C ASP A 110 -20.48 -0.34 -1.65
N ASP A 111 -20.22 -1.61 -1.36
CA ASP A 111 -20.07 -2.13 0.00
C ASP A 111 -19.17 -3.37 -0.02
N LEU A 112 -18.04 -3.30 0.70
CA LEU A 112 -17.09 -4.43 0.82
C LEU A 112 -17.63 -5.56 1.71
N SER A 113 -18.64 -5.30 2.54
CA SER A 113 -19.28 -6.28 3.42
C SER A 113 -20.34 -7.11 2.71
N SER A 114 -20.89 -6.61 1.60
CA SER A 114 -21.95 -7.26 0.86
C SER A 114 -21.42 -8.09 -0.31
N SER A 115 -21.03 -9.32 -0.02
CA SER A 115 -20.66 -10.33 -1.05
C SER A 115 -21.79 -10.67 -2.05
N GLN A 116 -23.00 -10.15 -1.82
CA GLN A 116 -24.19 -10.43 -2.64
C GLN A 116 -24.42 -9.39 -3.74
N VAL A 117 -23.88 -8.17 -3.60
CA VAL A 117 -24.04 -7.12 -4.62
C VAL A 117 -22.99 -7.32 -5.70
N ARG A 118 -23.44 -7.75 -6.88
CA ARG A 118 -22.58 -7.88 -8.06
C ARG A 118 -22.33 -6.52 -8.66
N SER A 119 -21.07 -6.21 -8.92
CA SER A 119 -20.72 -5.01 -9.68
C SER A 119 -21.44 -5.03 -11.04
N PRO A 120 -22.03 -3.91 -11.48
CA PRO A 120 -22.52 -3.79 -12.85
C PRO A 120 -21.36 -3.75 -13.87
N PHE A 121 -20.11 -3.60 -13.39
CA PHE A 121 -18.92 -3.55 -14.21
C PHE A 121 -18.17 -4.88 -14.18
N LYS A 122 -17.47 -5.18 -15.27
CA LYS A 122 -16.57 -6.32 -15.30
C LYS A 122 -15.36 -6.05 -14.41
N ALA A 123 -14.97 -7.03 -13.61
CA ALA A 123 -13.71 -6.99 -12.87
C ALA A 123 -12.50 -6.78 -13.81
N VAL A 124 -11.53 -6.00 -13.33
CA VAL A 124 -10.33 -5.62 -14.10
C VAL A 124 -9.10 -6.22 -13.46
N ASP A 125 -8.36 -7.03 -14.21
CA ASP A 125 -6.98 -7.38 -13.88
C ASP A 125 -6.06 -6.23 -14.31
N GLN A 126 -5.65 -5.42 -13.34
CA GLN A 126 -4.85 -4.23 -13.59
C GLN A 126 -3.40 -4.59 -13.95
N ILE A 127 -2.88 -5.71 -13.43
CA ILE A 127 -1.52 -6.17 -13.71
C ILE A 127 -1.43 -6.66 -15.16
N GLU A 128 -2.36 -7.49 -15.61
CA GLU A 128 -2.44 -7.94 -17.01
C GLU A 128 -2.60 -6.74 -17.95
N TYR A 129 -3.46 -5.77 -17.60
CA TYR A 129 -3.58 -4.53 -18.36
C TYR A 129 -2.25 -3.78 -18.49
N ILE A 130 -1.50 -3.62 -17.40
CA ILE A 130 -0.21 -2.92 -17.40
C ILE A 130 0.81 -3.66 -18.25
N VAL A 131 0.94 -4.98 -18.08
CA VAL A 131 1.89 -5.82 -18.84
C VAL A 131 1.62 -5.70 -20.33
N ARG A 132 0.35 -5.88 -20.75
CA ARG A 132 -0.04 -5.70 -22.15
C ARG A 132 0.26 -4.28 -22.63
N LYS A 133 -0.11 -3.26 -21.85
CA LYS A 133 0.04 -1.86 -22.27
C LYS A 133 1.49 -1.46 -22.48
N LEU A 134 2.39 -1.88 -21.60
CA LEU A 134 3.82 -1.58 -21.69
C LEU A 134 4.53 -2.44 -22.75
N SER A 135 4.03 -3.65 -23.03
CA SER A 135 4.52 -4.47 -24.13
C SER A 135 4.22 -3.83 -25.50
N GLU A 136 3.07 -3.17 -25.63
CA GLU A 136 2.68 -2.46 -26.86
C GLU A 136 3.23 -1.03 -26.95
N VAL A 137 3.19 -0.28 -25.84
CA VAL A 137 3.57 1.13 -25.77
C VAL A 137 4.43 1.36 -24.52
N PRO A 138 5.75 1.09 -24.60
CA PRO A 138 6.66 1.14 -23.45
C PRO A 138 6.75 2.51 -22.76
N TYR A 139 6.48 3.60 -23.49
CA TYR A 139 6.46 4.98 -22.97
C TYR A 139 5.06 5.43 -22.50
N SER A 140 4.13 4.49 -22.32
CA SER A 140 2.76 4.80 -21.90
C SER A 140 2.73 5.35 -20.47
N ARG A 141 2.20 6.56 -20.31
CA ARG A 141 1.86 7.15 -19.00
C ARG A 141 0.53 6.64 -18.43
N ARG A 142 -0.13 5.69 -19.13
CA ARG A 142 -1.43 5.10 -18.73
C ARG A 142 -1.28 3.72 -18.08
N ALA A 143 -0.06 3.22 -17.93
CA ALA A 143 0.21 1.98 -17.22
C ALA A 143 0.15 2.26 -15.71
N GLN A 144 -1.06 2.26 -15.17
CA GLN A 144 -1.35 2.56 -13.77
C GLN A 144 -2.30 1.51 -13.21
N ALA A 145 -2.13 1.23 -11.92
CA ALA A 145 -3.08 0.48 -11.11
C ALA A 145 -3.48 1.35 -9.92
N ILE A 146 -4.72 1.19 -9.47
CA ILE A 146 -5.25 1.87 -8.30
C ILE A 146 -5.69 0.86 -7.26
N THR A 147 -5.55 1.22 -5.98
CA THR A 147 -6.07 0.41 -4.88
C THR A 147 -7.31 1.02 -4.26
N TRP A 148 -7.43 2.35 -4.25
CA TRP A 148 -8.55 3.06 -3.63
C TRP A 148 -9.82 2.99 -4.47
N MET A 149 -10.96 2.76 -3.81
CA MET A 149 -12.30 2.66 -4.37
C MET A 149 -13.22 3.64 -3.65
N PRO A 150 -13.52 4.80 -4.27
CA PRO A 150 -14.32 5.86 -3.63
C PRO A 150 -15.72 5.42 -3.19
N THR A 151 -16.28 4.37 -3.80
CA THR A 151 -17.61 3.86 -3.49
C THR A 151 -17.65 3.02 -2.22
N ALA A 152 -16.51 2.59 -1.66
CA ALA A 152 -16.50 1.69 -0.51
C ALA A 152 -15.46 2.03 0.57
N ASP A 153 -14.28 2.53 0.19
CA ASP A 153 -13.19 2.78 1.15
C ASP A 153 -13.43 3.92 2.16
N PRO A 154 -14.25 4.96 1.90
CA PRO A 154 -14.54 5.97 2.91
C PRO A 154 -15.26 5.44 4.18
N GLU A 155 -15.84 4.25 4.12
CA GLU A 155 -16.60 3.64 5.24
C GLU A 155 -15.78 2.62 6.05
N THR A 156 -14.51 2.38 5.69
CA THR A 156 -13.64 1.37 6.32
C THR A 156 -12.84 1.89 7.50
#